data_AF-C3Z290-F1
#
_entry.id   AF-C3Z290-F1
#
_cell.length_a   1.000
_cell.length_b   1.000
_cell.length_c   1.000
_cell.angle_alpha   90.00
_cell.angle_beta   90.00
_cell.angle_gamma   90.00
#
_symmetry.space_group_name_H-M   'P 1'
#
loop_
_entity.id
_entity.type
_entity.pdbx_description
1 polymer ?
#
loop_
_entity_poly.entity_id
_entity_poly.type
_entity_poly.pdbx_seq_one_letter_code
_entity_poly.pdbx_strand_id
1 'polypeptide(L)'
;MWESNGSPYAWWVTWDGRKADYWGGASPGSGKCACGQSGTCSGSTGRCNCDTNDNTWREDSGFLSHKEDLPVTQLRFGDTGHSSEQGYYTLGKLICYP
;
A
#
# COMPACT_ATOMS: atom_id res chain seq x y z
N MET A 1 -2.23 2.70 -5.85
CA MET A 1 -1.59 3.48 -4.76
C MET A 1 -1.25 4.90 -5.15
N TRP A 2 -0.68 5.18 -6.32
CA TRP A 2 -0.21 6.53 -6.68
C TRP A 2 -0.81 7.06 -7.99
N GLU A 3 -1.11 8.35 -8.03
CA GLU A 3 -1.42 9.13 -9.23
C GLU A 3 -0.15 9.40 -10.06
N SER A 4 -0.36 9.73 -11.34
CA SER A 4 0.70 10.18 -12.25
C SER A 4 1.34 11.51 -11.82
N ASN A 5 0.62 12.34 -11.05
CA ASN A 5 1.16 13.58 -10.44
C ASN A 5 1.90 13.34 -9.11
N GLY A 6 1.99 12.09 -8.65
CA GLY A 6 2.68 11.71 -7.41
C GLY A 6 1.81 11.73 -6.15
N SER A 7 0.52 12.06 -6.24
CA SER A 7 -0.40 12.00 -5.10
C SER A 7 -0.85 10.56 -4.83
N PRO A 8 -0.90 10.07 -3.58
CA PRO A 8 -1.35 8.71 -3.31
C PRO A 8 -2.89 8.63 -3.28
N TYR A 9 -3.45 7.65 -3.99
CA TYR A 9 -4.83 7.17 -3.83
C TYR A 9 -5.01 6.24 -2.63
N ALA A 10 -3.93 5.59 -2.19
CA ALA A 10 -4.00 4.64 -1.10
C ALA A 10 -2.79 4.76 -0.18
N TRP A 11 -3.05 4.80 1.13
CA TRP A 11 -2.05 4.85 2.19
C TRP A 11 -2.64 4.38 3.52
N TRP A 12 -1.75 4.10 4.47
CA TRP A 12 -2.13 3.90 5.87
C TRP A 12 -1.59 5.03 6.75
N VAL A 13 -2.19 5.17 7.92
CA VAL A 13 -1.83 6.22 8.89
C VAL A 13 -1.16 5.59 10.09
N THR A 14 -0.01 6.13 10.46
CA THR A 14 0.80 5.70 11.60
C THR A 14 0.14 6.08 12.93
N TRP A 15 0.70 5.61 14.05
CA TRP A 15 0.18 5.93 15.38
C TRP A 15 0.20 7.42 15.71
N ASP A 16 1.17 8.16 15.16
CA ASP A 16 1.35 9.60 15.34
C ASP A 16 0.67 10.44 14.24
N GLY A 17 -0.18 9.81 13.42
CA GLY A 17 -1.01 10.52 12.43
C GLY A 17 -0.31 10.84 11.12
N ARG A 18 0.94 10.40 10.91
CA ARG A 18 1.63 10.56 9.64
C ARG A 18 1.03 9.65 8.57
N LYS A 19 1.07 10.15 7.33
CA LYS A 19 0.79 9.34 6.13
C LYS A 19 2.02 8.50 5.82
N ALA A 20 1.89 7.18 5.86
CA ALA A 20 2.94 6.29 5.40
C ALA A 20 2.97 6.22 3.87
N ASP A 21 4.17 6.10 3.31
CA ASP A 21 4.45 6.10 1.87
C ASP A 21 4.78 4.71 1.31
N TYR A 22 4.64 3.66 2.12
CA TYR A 22 5.02 2.31 1.77
C TYR A 22 3.96 1.31 2.23
N TRP A 23 3.96 0.12 1.66
CA TRP A 23 3.02 -0.94 2.01
C TRP A 23 3.71 -2.28 2.26
N GLY A 24 3.00 -3.16 2.99
CA GLY A 24 3.41 -4.48 3.43
C GLY A 24 4.64 -5.09 2.73
N GLY A 25 5.67 -5.38 3.51
CA GLY A 25 6.94 -5.93 3.03
C GLY A 25 7.91 -4.92 2.43
N ALA A 26 7.50 -3.65 2.21
CA ALA A 26 8.41 -2.58 1.79
C ALA A 26 9.03 -1.81 2.97
N SER A 27 10.10 -1.06 2.70
CA SER A 27 10.74 -0.17 3.69
C SER A 27 10.08 1.22 3.72
N PRO A 28 10.05 1.92 4.88
CA PRO A 28 9.64 3.32 4.93
C PRO A 28 10.49 4.21 4.03
N GLY A 29 9.89 5.25 3.44
CA GLY A 29 10.57 6.15 2.51
C GLY A 29 10.72 5.58 1.10
N SER A 30 10.28 4.33 0.86
CA SER A 30 10.47 3.68 -0.45
C SER A 30 9.48 4.12 -1.51
N GLY A 31 8.32 4.68 -1.13
CA GLY A 31 7.23 4.94 -2.08
C GLY A 31 6.64 3.68 -2.73
N LYS A 32 6.88 2.49 -2.16
CA LYS A 32 6.70 1.19 -2.85
C LYS A 32 5.99 0.14 -2.00
N CYS A 33 5.55 -0.91 -2.68
CA CYS A 33 5.14 -2.19 -2.10
C CYS A 33 6.28 -3.21 -2.19
N ALA A 34 6.12 -4.38 -1.57
CA ALA A 34 7.10 -5.47 -1.65
C ALA A 34 7.53 -5.78 -3.10
N CYS A 35 6.57 -5.92 -4.02
CA CYS A 35 6.87 -6.20 -5.43
C CYS A 35 7.69 -5.09 -6.10
N GLY A 36 7.50 -3.83 -5.67
CA GLY A 36 8.20 -2.68 -6.24
C GLY A 36 9.64 -2.58 -5.75
N GLN A 37 9.92 -3.07 -4.54
CA GLN A 37 11.28 -3.21 -4.05
C GLN A 37 12.01 -4.40 -4.69
N SER A 38 11.31 -5.52 -4.90
CA SER A 38 11.89 -6.70 -5.57
C SER A 38 11.93 -6.61 -7.09
N GLY A 39 11.25 -5.64 -7.70
CA GLY A 39 11.14 -5.50 -9.16
C GLY A 39 10.28 -6.58 -9.82
N THR A 40 9.33 -7.16 -9.07
CA THR A 40 8.50 -8.29 -9.51
C THR A 40 7.02 -7.93 -9.66
N CYS A 41 6.67 -6.63 -9.70
CA CYS A 41 5.28 -6.22 -9.94
C CYS A 41 4.83 -6.63 -11.35
N SER A 42 3.55 -6.98 -11.49
CA SER A 42 3.00 -7.45 -12.76
C SER A 42 2.83 -6.35 -13.83
N GLY A 43 2.85 -5.07 -13.43
CA GLY A 43 2.67 -3.92 -14.32
C GLY A 43 3.92 -3.05 -14.47
N SER A 44 3.88 -2.13 -15.44
CA SER A 44 4.99 -1.24 -15.82
C SER A 44 5.24 -0.08 -14.84
N THR A 45 4.39 0.10 -13.82
CA THR A 45 4.51 1.19 -12.84
C THR A 45 5.71 0.99 -11.90
N GLY A 46 6.11 -0.26 -11.66
CA GLY A 46 7.28 -0.63 -10.86
C GLY A 46 7.21 -0.27 -9.37
N ARG A 47 6.08 0.23 -8.88
CA ARG A 47 5.88 0.60 -7.45
C ARG A 47 5.06 -0.43 -6.69
N CYS A 48 3.89 -0.78 -7.20
CA CYS A 48 2.93 -1.69 -6.58
C CYS A 48 2.11 -2.41 -7.65
N ASN A 49 1.60 -3.60 -7.35
CA ASN A 49 0.72 -4.32 -8.27
C ASN A 49 -0.59 -3.53 -8.50
N CYS A 50 -1.16 -2.96 -7.45
CA CYS A 50 -2.40 -2.18 -7.49
C CYS A 50 -2.26 -0.79 -8.12
N ASP A 51 -1.08 -0.43 -8.65
CA ASP A 51 -0.95 0.72 -9.56
C ASP A 51 -1.23 0.34 -11.03
N THR A 52 -1.41 -0.95 -11.32
CA THR A 52 -1.65 -1.44 -12.69
C THR A 52 -3.14 -1.31 -13.04
N ASN A 53 -3.45 -0.55 -14.07
CA ASN A 53 -4.83 -0.34 -14.54
C ASN A 53 -5.16 -1.22 -15.76
N ASP A 54 -5.26 -2.53 -15.55
CA ASP A 54 -5.42 -3.54 -16.63
C ASP A 54 -6.69 -4.40 -16.50
N ASN A 55 -7.67 -3.95 -15.70
CA ASN A 55 -8.92 -4.66 -15.42
C ASN A 55 -8.73 -6.09 -14.87
N THR A 56 -7.57 -6.38 -14.28
CA THR A 56 -7.29 -7.65 -13.61
C THR A 56 -7.21 -7.40 -12.10
N TRP A 57 -7.71 -8.34 -11.30
CA TRP A 57 -7.52 -8.27 -9.85
C TRP A 57 -6.03 -8.35 -9.51
N ARG A 58 -5.54 -7.31 -8.84
CA ARG A 58 -4.16 -7.19 -8.37
C ARG A 58 -4.15 -7.11 -6.84
N GLU A 59 -3.06 -7.59 -6.25
CA GLU A 59 -2.88 -7.60 -4.80
C GLU A 59 -1.46 -7.16 -4.43
N ASP A 60 -1.37 -6.34 -3.39
CA ASP A 60 -0.14 -6.07 -2.66
C ASP A 60 -0.32 -6.54 -1.20
N SER A 61 0.50 -7.49 -0.77
CA SER A 61 0.42 -8.12 0.54
C SER A 61 1.76 -8.09 1.26
N GLY A 62 1.74 -8.13 2.60
CA GLY A 62 2.93 -8.27 3.42
C GLY A 62 2.76 -7.68 4.81
N PHE A 63 3.78 -7.84 5.67
CA PHE A 63 3.78 -7.25 7.00
C PHE A 63 4.15 -5.77 6.97
N LEU A 64 3.42 -4.97 7.75
CA LEU A 64 3.89 -3.67 8.22
C LEU A 64 4.70 -3.93 9.50
N SER A 65 6.02 -3.81 9.41
CA SER A 65 6.94 -4.26 10.48
C SER A 65 7.82 -3.15 11.06
N HIS A 66 7.77 -1.92 10.52
CA HIS A 66 8.53 -0.80 11.06
C HIS A 66 7.89 -0.34 12.39
N LYS A 67 8.57 -0.62 13.49
CA LYS A 67 8.03 -0.50 14.85
C LYS A 67 7.59 0.93 15.16
N GLU A 68 8.35 1.91 14.71
CA GLU A 68 8.15 3.33 15.02
C GLU A 68 6.93 3.93 14.30
N ASP A 69 6.39 3.23 13.30
CA ASP A 69 5.19 3.67 12.55
C ASP A 69 3.91 2.96 13.03
N LEU A 70 4.04 1.87 13.79
CA LEU A 70 2.92 1.07 14.30
C LEU A 70 2.37 1.58 15.64
N PRO A 71 1.10 1.30 15.98
CA PRO A 71 0.08 0.60 15.18
C PRO A 71 -0.44 1.41 13.99
N VAL A 72 -1.03 0.70 13.02
CA VAL A 72 -1.88 1.30 12.00
C VAL A 72 -3.13 1.88 12.67
N THR A 73 -3.41 3.16 12.46
CA THR A 73 -4.61 3.82 13.00
C THR A 73 -5.74 3.91 11.98
N GLN A 74 -5.40 4.01 10.70
CA GLN A 74 -6.38 4.11 9.61
C GLN A 74 -5.82 3.47 8.34
N LEU A 75 -6.73 2.90 7.56
CA LEU A 75 -6.53 2.51 6.18
C LEU A 75 -7.34 3.43 5.29
N ARG A 76 -6.70 4.01 4.27
CA ARG A 76 -7.33 4.93 3.33
C ARG A 76 -7.05 4.44 1.93
N PHE A 77 -8.09 3.90 1.30
CA PHE A 77 -8.05 3.41 -0.07
C PHE A 77 -9.09 4.18 -0.88
N GLY A 78 -8.65 4.78 -1.98
CA GLY A 78 -9.48 5.49 -2.95
C GLY A 78 -9.34 4.90 -4.34
N ASP A 79 -9.61 5.72 -5.35
CA ASP A 79 -9.66 5.33 -6.77
C ASP A 79 -10.73 4.26 -7.05
N THR A 80 -11.91 4.49 -6.47
CA THR A 80 -13.11 3.65 -6.60
C THR A 80 -14.33 4.47 -7.01
N GLY A 81 -14.10 5.52 -7.80
CA GLY A 81 -15.12 6.48 -8.21
C GLY A 81 -15.91 6.08 -9.45
N HIS A 82 -15.32 5.26 -10.33
CA HIS A 82 -15.98 4.72 -11.51
C HIS A 82 -16.74 3.42 -11.21
N SER A 83 -17.80 3.14 -11.97
CA SER A 83 -18.68 1.99 -11.75
C SER A 83 -18.00 0.61 -11.87
N SER A 84 -16.85 0.54 -12.51
CA SER A 84 -16.05 -0.67 -12.69
C SER A 84 -14.90 -0.79 -11.69
N GLU A 85 -14.66 0.24 -10.86
CA GLU A 85 -13.55 0.24 -9.91
C GLU A 85 -13.98 -0.40 -8.60
N GLN A 86 -13.16 -1.33 -8.11
CA GLN A 86 -13.43 -2.08 -6.90
C GLN A 86 -12.13 -2.27 -6.12
N GLY A 87 -12.23 -2.24 -4.80
CA GLY A 87 -11.08 -2.44 -3.91
C GLY A 87 -11.50 -3.15 -2.63
N TYR A 88 -10.64 -4.06 -2.17
CA TYR A 88 -10.79 -4.76 -0.90
C TYR A 88 -9.50 -4.63 -0.10
N TYR A 89 -9.62 -4.64 1.21
CA TYR A 89 -8.47 -4.62 2.10
C TYR A 89 -8.73 -5.43 3.36
N THR A 90 -7.66 -5.96 3.93
CA THR A 90 -7.68 -6.58 5.25
C THR A 90 -6.52 -6.02 6.08
N LEU A 91 -6.73 -5.93 7.39
CA LEU A 91 -5.68 -5.58 8.34
C LEU A 91 -5.69 -6.62 9.45
N GLY A 92 -4.56 -7.32 9.59
CA GLY A 92 -4.35 -8.26 10.67
C GLY A 92 -4.22 -7.55 12.03
N LYS A 93 -4.27 -8.34 13.10
CA LYS A 93 -3.98 -7.85 14.46
C LYS A 93 -2.54 -7.34 14.53
N LEU A 94 -2.29 -6.30 15.32
CA LEU A 94 -0.93 -5.97 15.74
C LEU A 94 -0.36 -7.13 16.55
N ILE A 95 0.81 -7.63 16.15
CA ILE A 95 1.55 -8.68 16.86
C ILE A 95 2.83 -8.06 17.40
N CYS A 96 3.03 -8.14 18.71
CA CYS A 96 4.26 -7.72 19.36
C CYS A 96 5.14 -8.96 19.63
N TYR A 97 6.40 -8.89 19.23
CA TYR A 97 7.39 -9.90 19.57
C TYR A 97 8.18 -9.47 20.83
N PRO A 98 8.67 -10.43 21.64
CA PRO A 98 9.50 -10.16 22.82
C PRO A 98 10.76 -9.33 22.51
#